data_AF-A0A927AW19-F1
#
_entry.id   AF-A0A927AW19-F1
#
_cell.length_a   1.000
_cell.length_b   1.000
_cell.length_c   1.000
_cell.angle_alpha   90.00
_cell.angle_beta   90.00
_cell.angle_gamma   90.00
#
_symmetry.space_group_name_H-M   'P 1'
#
loop_
_entity.id
_entity.type
_entity.pdbx_description
1 polymer ?
#
loop_
_entity_poly.entity_id
_entity_poly.type
_entity_poly.pdbx_seq_one_letter_code
_entity_poly.pdbx_strand_id
1 'polypeptide(L)'
;MKALNVKDATAAANCYAEDAVILPPGQPTVTGHEAIQKYWQGFLDGAGYVDDTVSTIATGSNGDLGYEIGTADLHLKGPDGKIVTEK
;
A
#
# COMPACT_ATOMS: atom_id res chain seq x y z
N MET A 1 -3.20 2.79 -6.43
CA MET A 1 -4.41 2.01 -6.07
C MET A 1 -4.80 1.04 -7.18
N LYS A 2 -4.71 1.38 -8.48
CA LYS A 2 -5.05 0.46 -9.59
C LYS A 2 -4.52 -0.98 -9.44
N ALA A 3 -3.22 -1.17 -9.15
CA ALA A 3 -2.62 -2.49 -8.99
C ALA A 3 -3.22 -3.27 -7.82
N LEU A 4 -3.34 -2.64 -6.64
CA LEU A 4 -3.94 -3.28 -5.46
C LEU A 4 -5.44 -3.57 -5.67
N ASN A 5 -6.20 -2.65 -6.30
CA ASN A 5 -7.63 -2.83 -6.62
C ASN A 5 -7.91 -4.01 -7.57
N VAL A 6 -6.91 -4.43 -8.37
CA VAL A 6 -7.00 -5.66 -9.19
C VAL A 6 -6.20 -6.83 -8.59
N LYS A 7 -5.76 -6.70 -7.35
CA LYS A 7 -5.02 -7.69 -6.56
C LYS A 7 -3.70 -8.15 -7.19
N ASP A 8 -3.00 -7.22 -7.85
CA ASP A 8 -1.69 -7.48 -8.44
C ASP A 8 -0.56 -6.95 -7.55
N ALA A 9 -0.07 -7.83 -6.65
CA ALA A 9 1.04 -7.52 -5.76
C ALA A 9 2.35 -7.23 -6.51
N THR A 10 2.56 -7.85 -7.68
CA THR A 10 3.77 -7.65 -8.49
C THR A 10 3.77 -6.25 -9.09
N ALA A 11 2.67 -5.83 -9.71
CA ALA A 11 2.51 -4.48 -10.22
C ALA A 11 2.58 -3.42 -9.11
N ALA A 12 2.07 -3.72 -7.91
CA ALA A 12 2.21 -2.83 -6.76
C ALA A 12 3.69 -2.66 -6.35
N ALA A 13 4.45 -3.75 -6.27
CA ALA A 13 5.88 -3.70 -5.95
C ALA A 13 6.71 -2.96 -7.01
N ASN A 14 6.32 -3.03 -8.29
CA ASN A 14 7.00 -2.31 -9.38
C ASN A 14 6.87 -0.78 -9.30
N CYS A 15 6.04 -0.25 -8.40
CA CYS A 15 5.98 1.18 -8.11
C CYS A 15 7.08 1.65 -7.13
N TYR A 16 7.88 0.73 -6.59
CA TYR A 16 8.94 1.00 -5.62
C TYR A 16 10.33 0.92 -6.27
N ALA A 17 11.27 1.70 -5.74
CA ALA A 17 12.69 1.51 -6.04
C ALA A 17 13.19 0.14 -5.53
N GLU A 18 14.28 -0.36 -6.11
CA GLU A 18 14.83 -1.68 -5.78
C GLU A 18 15.21 -1.81 -4.29
N ASP A 19 15.68 -0.71 -3.69
CA ASP A 19 16.13 -0.58 -2.30
C ASP A 19 15.09 0.10 -1.38
N ALA A 20 13.85 0.24 -1.84
CA ALA A 20 12.81 0.94 -1.08
C ALA A 20 12.51 0.28 0.28
N VAL A 21 11.97 1.08 1.19
CA VAL A 21 11.56 0.66 2.53
C VAL A 21 10.10 1.05 2.79
N ILE A 22 9.29 0.09 3.22
CA ILE A 22 7.96 0.35 3.79
C ILE A 22 8.08 0.36 5.31
N LEU A 23 7.36 1.29 5.96
CA LEU A 23 7.29 1.47 7.41
C LEU A 23 5.87 1.18 7.91
N PRO A 24 5.46 -0.10 8.06
CA PRO A 24 4.11 -0.40 8.53
C PRO A 24 3.96 -0.04 10.02
N PRO A 25 2.81 0.50 10.46
CA PRO A 25 2.59 0.84 11.87
C PRO A 25 2.78 -0.36 12.80
N GLY A 26 3.63 -0.21 13.83
CA GLY A 26 3.85 -1.22 14.87
C GLY A 26 4.52 -2.52 14.40
N GLN A 27 5.07 -2.56 13.18
CA GLN A 27 5.72 -3.74 12.60
C GLN A 27 7.19 -3.44 12.24
N PRO A 28 8.03 -4.49 12.03
CA PRO A 28 9.34 -4.31 11.42
C PRO A 28 9.25 -3.67 10.03
N THR A 29 10.31 -2.95 9.65
CA THR A 29 10.44 -2.39 8.30
C THR A 29 10.52 -3.49 7.24
N VAL A 30 9.94 -3.23 6.06
CA VAL A 30 10.04 -4.12 4.90
C VAL A 30 10.96 -3.47 3.88
N THR A 31 12.09 -4.12 3.58
CA THR A 31 13.16 -3.53 2.75
C THR A 31 13.42 -4.37 1.50
N GLY A 32 13.49 -3.69 0.36
CA GLY A 32 13.80 -4.29 -0.93
C GLY A 32 12.58 -4.81 -1.69
N HIS A 33 12.68 -4.80 -3.01
CA HIS A 33 11.57 -5.10 -3.92
C HIS A 33 10.89 -6.46 -3.65
N GLU A 34 11.65 -7.54 -3.48
CA GLU A 34 11.09 -8.88 -3.23
C GLU A 34 10.29 -8.94 -1.92
N ALA A 35 10.79 -8.29 -0.86
CA ALA A 35 10.10 -8.24 0.43
C ALA A 35 8.82 -7.39 0.35
N ILE A 36 8.86 -6.29 -0.40
CA ILE A 36 7.69 -5.42 -0.65
C ILE A 36 6.61 -6.17 -1.43
N GLN A 37 6.99 -6.94 -2.45
CA GLN A 37 6.02 -7.78 -3.17
C GLN A 37 5.34 -8.78 -2.22
N LYS A 38 6.12 -9.47 -1.38
CA LYS A 38 5.57 -10.41 -0.38
C LYS A 38 4.67 -9.71 0.64
N TYR A 39 5.01 -8.50 1.05
CA TYR A 39 4.19 -7.69 1.94
C TYR A 39 2.83 -7.37 1.32
N TRP A 40 2.81 -6.87 0.08
CA TRP A 40 1.55 -6.58 -0.62
C TRP A 40 0.72 -7.84 -0.88
N GLN A 41 1.36 -8.96 -1.24
CA GLN A 41 0.67 -10.24 -1.40
C GLN A 41 0.00 -10.67 -0.09
N GLY A 42 0.75 -10.66 1.02
CA GLY A 42 0.22 -11.03 2.33
C GLY A 42 -0.93 -10.13 2.79
N PHE A 43 -0.84 -8.82 2.50
CA PHE A 43 -1.92 -7.88 2.75
C PHE A 43 -3.19 -8.21 1.95
N LEU A 44 -3.06 -8.44 0.63
CA LEU A 44 -4.19 -8.76 -0.25
C LEU A 44 -4.88 -10.09 0.11
N ASP A 45 -4.10 -11.06 0.58
CA ASP A 45 -4.59 -12.39 0.97
C ASP A 45 -5.24 -12.40 2.36
N GLY A 46 -4.73 -11.59 3.30
CA GLY A 46 -5.09 -11.65 4.71
C GLY A 46 -6.12 -10.62 5.19
N ALA A 47 -6.17 -9.43 4.58
CA ALA A 47 -6.90 -8.29 5.15
C ALA A 47 -8.40 -8.26 4.82
N GLY A 48 -8.90 -9.18 3.99
CA GLY A 48 -10.25 -9.07 3.42
C GLY A 48 -10.37 -7.88 2.45
N TYR A 49 -9.25 -7.52 1.80
CA TYR A 49 -9.14 -6.36 0.92
C TYR A 49 -10.20 -6.34 -0.18
N VAL A 50 -10.92 -5.22 -0.29
CA VAL A 50 -11.92 -4.93 -1.31
C VAL A 50 -11.33 -3.98 -2.35
N ASP A 51 -11.04 -2.74 -1.94
CA ASP A 51 -10.41 -1.71 -2.74
C ASP A 51 -9.83 -0.60 -1.83
N ASP A 52 -9.12 0.34 -2.43
CA ASP A 52 -8.63 1.55 -1.79
C ASP A 52 -8.67 2.78 -2.69
N THR A 53 -8.64 3.92 -2.02
CA THR A 53 -8.40 5.23 -2.63
C THR A 53 -7.35 5.99 -1.84
N VAL A 54 -6.59 6.85 -2.52
CA VAL A 54 -5.64 7.76 -1.89
C VAL A 54 -5.95 9.18 -2.33
N SER A 55 -5.78 10.12 -1.41
CA SER A 55 -5.97 11.55 -1.65
C SER A 55 -4.71 12.29 -1.23
N THR A 56 -4.08 12.96 -2.20
CA THR A 56 -2.89 13.77 -1.96
C THR A 56 -3.28 15.09 -1.29
N ILE A 57 -2.61 15.40 -0.18
CA ILE A 57 -2.74 16.66 0.56
C ILE A 57 -1.65 17.64 0.13
N ALA A 58 -0.41 17.17 0.03
CA ALA A 58 0.73 17.99 -0.35
C ALA A 58 1.77 17.16 -1.10
N THR A 59 2.42 17.78 -2.08
CA THR A 59 3.56 17.22 -2.79
C THR A 59 4.63 18.28 -2.97
N GLY A 60 5.85 17.82 -3.19
CA GLY A 60 6.96 18.68 -3.56
C GLY A 60 8.11 17.85 -4.10
N SER A 61 9.11 18.53 -4.66
CA SER A 61 10.31 17.88 -5.16
C SER A 61 11.54 18.77 -5.04
N ASN A 62 12.71 18.14 -5.02
CA ASN A 62 14.00 18.78 -5.10
C ASN A 62 14.98 17.85 -5.84
N GLY A 63 15.33 18.21 -7.07
CA GLY A 63 16.10 17.33 -7.96
C GLY A 63 15.34 16.03 -8.26
N ASP A 64 16.01 14.90 -8.02
CA ASP A 64 15.46 13.57 -8.31
C ASP A 64 14.60 13.00 -7.16
N LEU A 65 14.41 13.76 -6.08
CA LEU A 65 13.59 13.36 -4.94
C LEU A 65 12.27 14.13 -4.93
N GLY A 66 11.17 13.38 -4.83
CA GLY A 66 9.83 13.89 -4.56
C GLY A 66 9.33 13.41 -3.20
N TYR A 67 8.39 14.15 -2.61
CA TYR A 67 7.59 13.68 -1.48
C TYR A 67 6.10 13.84 -1.78
N GLU A 68 5.31 12.99 -1.15
CA GLU A 68 3.86 13.06 -1.12
C GLU A 68 3.39 12.87 0.32
N ILE A 69 2.39 13.65 0.70
CA ILE A 69 1.66 13.53 1.96
C ILE A 69 0.20 13.40 1.56
N GLY A 70 -0.47 12.37 2.06
CA GLY A 70 -1.85 12.09 1.72
C GLY A 70 -2.57 11.30 2.80
N THR A 71 -3.83 10.98 2.52
CA THR A 71 -4.66 10.05 3.29
C THR A 71 -5.06 8.89 2.40
N ALA A 72 -5.35 7.74 2.99
CA ALA A 72 -5.95 6.61 2.31
C ALA A 72 -7.31 6.29 2.93
N ASP A 73 -8.26 5.86 2.12
CA ASP A 73 -9.44 5.15 2.60
C ASP A 73 -9.30 3.71 2.08
N LEU A 74 -9.18 2.78 3.03
CA LEU A 74 -9.02 1.35 2.77
C LEU A 74 -10.32 0.62 3.13
N HIS A 75 -10.89 -0.10 2.17
CA HIS A 75 -12.10 -0.87 2.39
C HIS A 75 -11.79 -2.35 2.62
N LEU A 76 -12.06 -2.81 3.84
CA LEU A 76 -11.80 -4.18 4.27
C LEU A 76 -13.09 -4.90 4.61
N LYS A 77 -13.24 -6.12 4.09
CA LYS A 77 -14.33 -7.01 4.44
C LYS A 77 -13.95 -7.82 5.68
N GLY A 78 -14.61 -7.52 6.80
CA GLY A 78 -14.43 -8.25 8.05
C GLY A 78 -14.98 -9.68 8.01
N PRO A 79 -14.68 -10.50 9.03
CA PRO A 79 -15.15 -11.89 9.13
C PRO A 79 -16.68 -12.04 9.15
N ASP A 80 -17.40 -11.01 9.61
CA ASP A 80 -18.87 -10.96 9.60
C ASP A 80 -19.45 -10.56 8.23
N GLY A 81 -18.59 -10.36 7.24
CA GLY A 81 -18.93 -10.00 5.88
C GLY A 81 -19.22 -8.51 5.67
N LYS A 82 -19.16 -7.68 6.71
CA LYS A 82 -19.33 -6.22 6.58
C LYS A 82 -18.07 -5.57 6.05
N ILE A 83 -18.24 -4.50 5.29
CA ILE A 83 -17.15 -3.65 4.83
C ILE A 83 -16.94 -2.55 5.88
N VAL A 84 -15.68 -2.38 6.28
CA VAL A 84 -15.23 -1.30 7.17
C VAL A 84 -14.25 -0.42 6.38
N THR A 85 -14.35 0.89 6.57
CA THR A 85 -13.36 1.84 6.06
C THR A 85 -12.33 2.11 7.15
N GLU A 86 -11.08 1.76 6.88
CA GLU A 86 -9.91 2.18 7.65
C GLU A 86 -9.31 3.45 7.01
N LYS A 87 -8.93 4.40 7.84
CA LYS A 87 -8.44 5.74 7.45
C LYS A 87 -7.01 5.96 7.91
#